data_AF-A0AAV2BV00-F1
#
_entry.id   AF-A0AAV2BV00-F1
#
_cell.length_a   1.000
_cell.length_b   1.000
_cell.length_c   1.000
_cell.angle_alpha   90.00
_cell.angle_beta   90.00
_cell.angle_gamma   90.00
#
_symmetry.space_group_name_H-M   'P 1'
#
loop_
_entity.id
_entity.type
_entity.pdbx_description
1 polymer ?
#
loop_
_entity_poly.entity_id
_entity_poly.type
_entity_poly.pdbx_seq_one_letter_code
_entity_poly.pdbx_strand_id
1 'polypeptide(L)'
;MSELIDNEFLISLIQERPVLWDKTLEIYRDRTATENAWREVCREIRDDFERLEEKERKNFGKEVMKRWKNLRDAFYKAEKKAKEDRTSGSQASKRRKYIFNNE
;
A
#
# COMPACT_ATOMS: atom_id res chain seq x y z
N MET A 1 -3.38 -16.94 -8.39
CA MET A 1 -4.13 -17.26 -7.16
C MET A 1 -3.78 -16.28 -6.03
N SER A 2 -4.23 -15.03 -6.14
CA SER A 2 -4.16 -14.02 -5.06
C SER A 2 -5.21 -12.92 -5.29
N GLU A 3 -6.40 -13.31 -5.73
CA GLU A 3 -7.47 -12.41 -6.21
C GLU A 3 -8.54 -12.13 -5.15
N LEU A 4 -8.22 -12.28 -3.86
CA LEU A 4 -9.18 -12.03 -2.78
C LEU A 4 -9.24 -10.56 -2.32
N ILE A 5 -8.28 -9.73 -2.73
CA ILE A 5 -8.22 -8.32 -2.34
C ILE A 5 -8.07 -7.49 -3.61
N ASP A 6 -9.19 -6.93 -4.05
CA ASP A 6 -9.21 -5.99 -5.17
C ASP A 6 -8.49 -4.69 -4.77
N ASN A 7 -7.47 -4.32 -5.54
CA ASN A 7 -6.63 -3.17 -5.21
C ASN A 7 -7.37 -1.85 -5.38
N GLU A 8 -8.18 -1.72 -6.43
CA GLU A 8 -8.90 -0.48 -6.74
C GLU A 8 -10.00 -0.23 -5.70
N PHE A 9 -10.68 -1.31 -5.30
CA PHE A 9 -11.65 -1.28 -4.22
C PHE A 9 -10.99 -0.92 -2.87
N LEU A 10 -9.85 -1.55 -2.53
CA LEU A 10 -9.09 -1.23 -1.32
C LEU A 10 -8.66 0.24 -1.29
N ILE A 11 -8.18 0.78 -2.41
CA ILE A 11 -7.76 2.18 -2.51
C ILE A 11 -8.95 3.10 -2.26
N SER A 12 -10.11 2.82 -2.87
CA SER A 12 -11.33 3.61 -2.70
C SER A 12 -11.76 3.68 -1.23
N LEU A 13 -11.84 2.53 -0.55
CA LEU A 13 -12.24 2.44 0.86
C LEU A 13 -11.29 3.17 1.82
N ILE A 14 -9.98 3.14 1.52
CA ILE A 14 -8.97 3.83 2.32
C ILE A 14 -9.00 5.33 2.03
N GLN A 15 -9.22 5.74 0.79
CA GLN A 15 -9.32 7.14 0.41
C GLN A 15 -10.47 7.84 1.14
N GLU A 16 -11.60 7.15 1.32
CA GLU A 16 -12.75 7.63 2.10
C GLU A 16 -12.46 7.76 3.61
N ARG A 17 -11.42 7.08 4.11
CA ARG A 17 -11.07 7.03 5.54
C ARG A 17 -9.71 7.69 5.77
N PRO A 18 -9.64 9.02 5.92
CA PRO A 18 -8.37 9.73 6.07
C PRO A 18 -7.62 9.36 7.36
N VAL A 19 -8.30 8.79 8.37
CA VAL A 19 -7.67 8.18 9.55
C VAL A 19 -6.62 7.10 9.22
N LEU A 20 -6.68 6.48 8.04
CA LEU A 20 -5.76 5.41 7.64
C LEU A 20 -4.50 5.92 6.92
N TRP A 21 -4.53 7.11 6.33
CA TRP A 21 -3.44 7.61 5.48
C TRP A 21 -3.01 9.05 5.78
N ASP A 22 -3.90 9.87 6.29
CA ASP A 22 -3.65 11.28 6.55
C ASP A 22 -3.00 11.49 7.92
N LYS A 23 -1.67 11.66 7.89
CA LYS A 23 -0.86 11.88 9.10
C LYS A 23 -1.03 13.29 9.69
N THR A 24 -1.72 14.19 9.00
CA THR A 24 -1.92 15.57 9.45
C THR A 24 -3.12 15.66 10.40
N LEU A 25 -4.03 14.70 10.34
CA LEU A 25 -5.18 14.63 11.24
C LEU A 25 -4.79 14.09 12.63
N GLU A 26 -5.38 14.67 13.67
CA GLU A 26 -5.21 14.17 15.05
C GLU A 26 -5.79 12.77 15.23
N ILE A 27 -6.87 12.44 14.49
CA ILE A 27 -7.51 11.12 14.52
C ILE A 27 -6.57 9.99 14.08
N TYR A 28 -5.57 10.29 13.25
CA TYR A 28 -4.54 9.32 12.86
C TYR A 28 -3.66 8.88 14.04
N ARG A 29 -3.52 9.73 15.08
CA ARG A 29 -2.83 9.35 16.32
C ARG A 29 -3.69 8.46 17.20
N ASP A 30 -5.00 8.43 16.97
CA ASP A 30 -5.91 7.59 17.71
C ASP A 30 -5.85 6.15 17.20
N ARG A 31 -5.30 5.27 18.04
CA ARG A 31 -5.15 3.85 17.71
C ARG A 31 -6.50 3.15 17.59
N THR A 32 -7.48 3.56 18.38
CA THR A 32 -8.83 2.97 18.38
C THR A 32 -9.54 3.29 17.07
N ALA A 33 -9.51 4.55 16.64
CA ALA A 33 -10.09 4.99 15.38
C ALA A 33 -9.42 4.31 14.18
N THR A 34 -8.08 4.17 14.22
CA THR A 34 -7.32 3.47 13.18
C THR A 34 -7.70 1.99 13.10
N GLU A 35 -7.79 1.30 14.24
CA GLU A 35 -8.16 -0.12 14.29
C GLU A 35 -9.59 -0.33 13.81
N ASN A 36 -10.52 0.53 14.21
CA ASN A 36 -11.91 0.46 13.79
C ASN A 36 -12.05 0.67 12.27
N ALA A 37 -11.37 1.67 11.72
CA ALA A 37 -11.36 1.91 10.28
C ALA A 37 -10.81 0.72 9.49
N TRP A 38 -9.75 0.06 9.96
CA TRP A 38 -9.24 -1.17 9.33
C TRP A 38 -10.24 -2.32 9.42
N ARG A 39 -10.96 -2.44 10.53
CA ARG A 39 -11.98 -3.47 10.72
C ARG A 39 -13.13 -3.29 9.73
N GLU A 40 -13.58 -2.05 9.54
CA GLU A 40 -14.60 -1.73 8.53
C GLU A 40 -14.09 -2.06 7.12
N VAL A 41 -12.89 -1.63 6.75
CA VAL A 41 -12.30 -1.94 5.44
C VAL A 41 -12.24 -3.45 5.21
N CYS A 42 -11.83 -4.24 6.21
CA CYS A 42 -11.79 -5.70 6.08
C CYS A 42 -13.18 -6.32 5.91
N ARG A 43 -14.21 -5.75 6.55
CA ARG A 43 -15.61 -6.18 6.43
C ARG A 43 -16.18 -5.86 5.04
N GLU A 44 -15.89 -4.67 4.52
CA GLU A 44 -16.32 -4.25 3.18
C GLU A 44 -15.68 -5.10 2.07
N ILE A 45 -14.41 -5.48 2.24
CA ILE A 45 -13.69 -6.34 1.26
C ILE A 45 -14.22 -7.77 1.31
N ARG A 46 -14.59 -8.26 2.48
CA ARG A 46 -15.04 -9.64 2.67
C ARG A 46 -16.22 -9.66 3.63
N ASP A 47 -17.42 -9.83 3.09
CA ASP A 47 -18.66 -9.92 3.87
C ASP A 47 -18.60 -11.05 4.92
N ASP A 48 -17.92 -12.15 4.59
CA ASP A 48 -17.69 -13.26 5.53
C ASP A 48 -16.64 -12.96 6.62
N PHE A 49 -16.03 -11.77 6.68
CA PHE A 49 -15.01 -11.43 7.68
C PHE A 49 -15.49 -11.60 9.12
N GLU A 50 -16.78 -11.38 9.39
CA GLU A 50 -17.38 -11.60 10.72
C GLU A 50 -17.61 -13.08 11.05
N ARG A 51 -17.71 -13.94 10.02
CA ARG A 51 -17.86 -15.39 10.18
C ARG A 51 -16.53 -16.12 10.33
N LEU A 52 -15.42 -15.46 9.98
CA LEU A 52 -14.08 -16.02 10.10
C LEU A 52 -13.68 -16.19 11.57
N GLU A 53 -12.89 -17.23 11.82
CA GLU A 53 -12.27 -17.45 13.13
C GLU A 53 -11.33 -16.28 13.47
N GLU A 54 -11.15 -15.98 14.76
CA GLU A 54 -10.34 -14.84 15.19
C GLU A 54 -8.91 -14.86 14.62
N LYS A 55 -8.34 -16.06 14.45
CA LYS A 55 -7.03 -16.27 13.85
C LYS A 55 -7.01 -15.89 12.38
N GLU A 56 -8.02 -16.31 11.60
CA GLU A 56 -8.15 -15.96 10.19
C GLU A 56 -8.43 -14.47 10.01
N ARG A 57 -9.28 -13.89 10.86
CA ARG A 57 -9.58 -12.46 10.89
C ARG A 57 -8.30 -11.62 11.10
N LYS A 58 -7.46 -12.03 12.06
CA LYS A 58 -6.15 -11.40 12.30
C LYS A 58 -5.21 -11.56 11.11
N ASN A 59 -5.19 -12.74 10.47
CA ASN A 59 -4.32 -12.99 9.33
C ASN A 59 -4.75 -12.17 8.10
N PHE A 60 -6.05 -12.11 7.84
CA PHE A 60 -6.64 -11.31 6.76
C PHE A 60 -6.36 -9.82 6.94
N GLY A 61 -6.57 -9.28 8.15
CA GLY A 61 -6.23 -7.88 8.45
C GLY A 61 -4.75 -7.57 8.18
N LYS A 62 -3.83 -8.48 8.53
CA LYS A 62 -2.41 -8.34 8.20
C LYS A 62 -2.14 -8.34 6.70
N GLU A 63 -2.83 -9.18 5.93
CA GLU A 63 -2.70 -9.21 4.47
C GLU A 63 -3.20 -7.92 3.83
N VAL A 64 -4.36 -7.42 4.24
CA VAL A 64 -4.94 -6.16 3.76
C VAL A 64 -3.98 -5.00 4.03
N MET A 65 -3.47 -4.88 5.26
CA MET A 65 -2.48 -3.85 5.62
C MET A 65 -1.19 -3.97 4.81
N LYS A 66 -0.68 -5.20 4.62
CA LYS A 66 0.52 -5.46 3.81
C LYS A 66 0.27 -5.06 2.35
N ARG A 67 -0.91 -5.34 1.82
CA ARG A 67 -1.30 -4.99 0.45
C ARG A 67 -1.35 -3.48 0.25
N TRP A 68 -2.02 -2.76 1.15
CA TRP A 68 -2.04 -1.30 1.16
C TRP A 68 -0.64 -0.71 1.26
N LYS A 69 0.21 -1.23 2.15
CA LYS A 69 1.59 -0.77 2.30
C LYS A 69 2.37 -0.92 0.99
N ASN A 70 2.23 -2.04 0.28
CA ASN A 70 2.87 -2.25 -1.02
C ASN A 70 2.35 -1.28 -2.09
N LEU A 71 1.03 -1.04 -2.16
CA LEU A 71 0.43 -0.09 -3.10
C LEU A 71 0.97 1.33 -2.84
N ARG A 72 0.97 1.74 -1.58
CA ARG A 72 1.48 3.05 -1.16
C ARG A 72 2.98 3.20 -1.44
N ASP A 73 3.78 2.17 -1.16
CA ASP A 73 5.22 2.16 -1.44
C ASP A 73 5.50 2.26 -2.95
N ALA A 74 4.76 1.49 -3.76
CA ALA A 74 4.85 1.55 -5.21
C ALA A 74 4.49 2.95 -5.74
N PHE A 75 3.43 3.56 -5.21
CA PHE A 75 3.03 4.92 -5.54
C PHE A 75 4.11 5.95 -5.15
N TYR A 76 4.60 5.93 -3.91
CA TYR A 76 5.66 6.84 -3.47
C TYR A 76 6.95 6.67 -4.28
N LYS A 77 7.31 5.44 -4.63
CA LYS A 77 8.48 5.15 -5.46
C LYS A 77 8.28 5.67 -6.88
N ALA A 78 7.09 5.52 -7.45
CA ALA A 78 6.76 6.08 -8.75
C ALA A 78 6.77 7.61 -8.73
N GLU A 79 6.20 8.23 -7.70
CA GLU A 79 6.18 9.69 -7.52
C GLU A 79 7.60 10.25 -7.31
N LYS A 80 8.41 9.61 -6.47
CA LYS A 80 9.81 9.98 -6.26
C LYS A 80 10.61 9.85 -7.55
N LYS A 81 10.47 8.74 -8.28
CA LYS A 81 11.11 8.55 -9.58
C LYS A 81 10.67 9.63 -10.58
N ALA A 82 9.39 9.98 -10.62
CA ALA A 82 8.89 11.05 -11.48
C ALA A 82 9.43 12.44 -11.10
N LYS A 83 9.62 12.72 -9.81
CA LYS A 83 10.27 13.95 -9.32
C LYS A 83 11.77 13.98 -9.63
N GLU A 84 12.45 12.84 -9.51
CA GLU A 84 13.87 12.68 -9.88
C GLU A 84 14.07 12.85 -11.40
N ASP A 85 13.20 12.26 -12.24
CA ASP A 85 13.22 12.42 -13.70
C ASP A 85 12.96 13.88 -14.11
N ARG A 86 12.06 14.59 -13.40
CA ARG A 86 11.77 16.03 -13.63
C ARG A 86 12.88 16.97 -13.13
N THR A 87 13.76 16.52 -12.24
CA THR A 87 14.85 17.33 -11.67
C THR A 87 16.21 17.03 -12.32
N SER A 88 16.32 15.95 -13.12
CA SER A 88 17.57 15.63 -13.82
C SER A 88 17.72 16.42 -15.12
N GLY A 89 18.15 17.67 -14.97
CA GLY A 89 19.17 18.18 -15.89
C GLY A 89 20.36 17.21 -15.90
N SER A 90 20.66 16.67 -17.07
CA SER A 90 21.95 16.08 -17.47
C SER A 90 22.79 15.42 -16.35
N GLN A 91 22.49 14.18 -15.98
CA GLN A 91 23.59 13.26 -15.62
C GLN A 91 23.30 11.86 -16.14
N ALA A 92 24.06 11.51 -17.19
CA ALA A 92 24.01 10.26 -17.88
C ALA A 92 23.93 9.06 -16.91
N SER A 93 22.82 8.32 -16.98
CA SER A 93 22.81 6.93 -16.53
C SER A 93 23.77 6.17 -17.44
N LYS A 94 25.06 6.11 -17.07
CA LYS A 94 25.98 5.09 -17.58
C LYS A 94 25.42 3.74 -17.13
N ARG A 95 24.47 3.20 -17.88
CA ARG A 95 24.21 1.75 -17.89
C ARG A 95 25.58 1.13 -18.17
N ARG A 96 26.14 0.42 -17.19
CA ARG A 96 27.38 -0.34 -17.42
C ARG A 96 27.12 -1.26 -18.59
N LYS A 97 27.79 -1.01 -19.71
CA LYS A 97 27.83 -1.95 -20.82
C LYS A 97 28.67 -3.12 -20.34
N TYR A 98 28.01 -4.25 -20.11
CA TYR A 98 28.67 -5.51 -19.84
C TYR A 98 29.43 -5.90 -21.12
N ILE A 99 30.76 -5.90 -21.07
CA ILE A 99 31.59 -6.51 -22.12
C ILE A 99 32.59 -7.41 -21.42
N PHE A 100 32.24 -8.69 -21.37
CA PHE A 100 33.20 -9.78 -21.26
C PHE A 100 33.53 -10.16 -22.71
N ASN A 101 34.77 -9.94 -23.17
CA ASN A 101 35.42 -10.79 -24.18
C ASN A 101 36.92 -10.50 -24.33
N ASN A 102 37.73 -11.46 -23.88
CA ASN A 102 38.88 -12.09 -24.53
C ASN A 102 40.03 -11.23 -25.10
N GLU A 103 41.16 -11.18 -24.39
CA GLU A 103 42.49 -11.65 -24.86
C GLU A 103 43.44 -11.82 -23.66
#